data_AF-A0A8T2MC05-F1
#
_entry.id   AF-A0A8T2MC05-F1
#
_cell.length_a   1.000
_cell.length_b   1.000
_cell.length_c   1.000
_cell.angle_alpha   90.00
_cell.angle_beta   90.00
_cell.angle_gamma   90.00
#
_symmetry.space_group_name_H-M   'P 1'
#
loop_
_entity.id
_entity.type
_entity.pdbx_description
1 polymer ?
#
loop_
_entity_poly.entity_id
_entity_poly.type
_entity_poly.pdbx_seq_one_letter_code
_entity_poly.pdbx_strand_id
1 'polypeptide(L)'
;MTVTSIGFVKKVLPKTYHHRKRLLSEVMVVMSHYKYLEPVMDRFVFNNGTAKDLLSLVGTVTVLYQGRLYNIPLCLWLDESFPRTAPICFVKPTKEMMIVPSTHVNSDGQIMLPYLEEWRHSQCDLHSLIQVLMSIFGEAPPLVMRPVSEEEPMKHFHACSVENNCSHMTVWREDGLPFQGKNETIC
;
A
#
# COMPACT_ATOMS: atom_id res chain seq x y z
N MET A 1 -1.96 -19.45 10.38
CA MET A 1 -2.39 -18.25 11.12
C MET A 1 -2.67 -18.68 12.55
N THR A 2 -1.88 -18.23 13.50
CA THR A 2 -2.14 -18.46 14.92
C THR A 2 -3.23 -17.49 15.34
N VAL A 3 -4.42 -17.99 15.68
CA VAL A 3 -5.49 -17.14 16.20
C VAL A 3 -5.02 -16.55 17.53
N THR A 4 -4.62 -15.28 17.53
CA THR A 4 -4.18 -14.59 18.74
C THR A 4 -5.41 -14.29 19.59
N SER A 5 -5.65 -15.10 20.63
CA SER A 5 -6.79 -14.87 21.53
C SER A 5 -6.62 -13.59 22.35
N ILE A 6 -7.72 -12.93 22.72
CA ILE A 6 -7.69 -11.78 23.64
C ILE A 6 -7.05 -12.13 24.99
N GLY A 7 -7.17 -13.39 25.43
CA GLY A 7 -6.50 -13.90 26.62
C GLY A 7 -4.98 -13.89 26.50
N PHE A 8 -4.45 -14.22 25.33
CA PHE A 8 -3.02 -14.09 25.03
C PHE A 8 -2.60 -12.62 25.05
N VAL A 9 -3.32 -11.73 24.37
CA VAL A 9 -3.03 -10.27 24.37
C VAL A 9 -2.98 -9.73 25.80
N LYS A 10 -3.97 -10.06 26.63
CA LYS A 10 -4.01 -9.64 28.04
C LYS A 10 -2.77 -10.07 28.83
N LYS A 11 -2.21 -11.26 28.52
CA LYS A 11 -1.02 -11.82 29.18
C LYS A 11 0.27 -11.14 28.70
N VAL A 12 0.40 -10.85 27.41
CA VAL A 12 1.63 -10.29 26.82
C VAL A 12 1.68 -8.77 26.85
N LEU A 13 0.54 -8.08 26.98
CA LEU A 13 0.49 -6.62 27.02
C LEU A 13 1.36 -6.09 28.17
N PRO A 14 2.31 -5.16 27.93
CA PRO A 14 3.19 -4.59 28.96
C PRO A 14 2.45 -3.75 30.03
N LYS A 15 2.95 -3.76 31.26
CA LYS A 15 2.37 -2.99 32.39
C LYS A 15 2.47 -1.47 32.20
N THR A 16 3.30 -1.01 31.27
CA THR A 16 3.46 0.40 30.91
C THR A 16 2.21 1.01 30.30
N TYR A 17 1.34 0.20 29.68
CA TYR A 17 0.01 0.64 29.25
C TYR A 17 -0.83 1.09 30.45
N HIS A 18 -1.17 2.37 30.50
CA HIS A 18 -1.88 2.94 31.66
C HIS A 18 -3.34 2.52 31.75
N HIS A 19 -4.00 2.31 30.60
CA HIS A 19 -5.44 2.04 30.50
C HIS A 19 -5.77 0.66 29.95
N ARG A 20 -5.06 -0.37 30.43
CA ARG A 20 -5.16 -1.75 29.91
C ARG A 20 -6.59 -2.26 29.76
N LYS A 21 -7.46 -2.01 30.74
CA LYS A 21 -8.86 -2.51 30.71
C LYS A 21 -9.61 -1.94 29.51
N ARG A 22 -9.49 -0.63 29.29
CA ARG A 22 -10.15 0.07 28.19
C ARG A 22 -9.58 -0.36 26.84
N LEU A 23 -8.25 -0.41 26.73
CA LEU A 23 -7.56 -0.90 25.52
C LEU A 23 -8.01 -2.32 25.14
N LEU A 24 -7.99 -3.26 26.09
CA LEU A 24 -8.41 -4.64 25.83
C LEU A 24 -9.88 -4.73 25.43
N SER A 25 -10.74 -3.87 25.99
CA SER A 25 -12.16 -3.78 25.60
C SER A 25 -12.30 -3.33 24.14
N GLU A 26 -11.59 -2.29 23.72
CA GLU A 26 -11.66 -1.80 22.34
C GLU A 26 -11.07 -2.81 21.34
N VAL A 27 -9.94 -3.45 21.68
CA VAL A 27 -9.37 -4.53 20.86
C VAL A 27 -10.35 -5.70 20.73
N MET A 28 -11.05 -6.09 21.80
CA MET A 28 -12.06 -7.14 21.75
C MET A 28 -13.22 -6.80 20.81
N VAL A 29 -13.69 -5.55 20.83
CA VAL A 29 -14.72 -5.06 19.90
C VAL A 29 -14.21 -5.12 18.47
N VAL A 30 -12.99 -4.64 18.19
CA VAL A 30 -12.43 -4.72 16.83
C VAL A 30 -12.35 -6.17 16.35
N MET A 31 -11.82 -7.09 17.16
CA MET A 31 -11.73 -8.51 16.80
C MET A 31 -13.10 -9.20 16.62
N SER A 32 -14.15 -8.71 17.28
CA SER A 32 -15.49 -9.27 17.11
C SER A 32 -16.08 -8.92 15.74
N HIS A 33 -15.82 -7.71 15.24
CA HIS A 33 -16.31 -7.21 13.95
C HIS A 33 -15.39 -7.52 12.76
N TYR A 34 -14.07 -7.50 12.95
CA TYR A 34 -13.08 -7.59 11.87
C TYR A 34 -12.18 -8.82 12.05
N LYS A 35 -12.58 -9.95 11.47
CA LYS A 35 -11.94 -11.26 11.68
C LYS A 35 -10.51 -11.37 11.15
N TYR A 36 -10.14 -10.48 10.23
CA TYR A 36 -8.80 -10.43 9.64
C TYR A 36 -7.93 -9.32 10.21
N LEU A 37 -8.33 -8.68 11.32
CA LEU A 37 -7.47 -7.77 12.09
C LEU A 37 -7.04 -8.46 13.37
N GLU A 38 -5.75 -8.75 13.46
CA GLU A 38 -5.17 -9.49 14.58
C GLU A 38 -4.30 -8.58 15.45
N PRO A 39 -4.36 -8.75 16.78
CA PRO A 39 -3.47 -8.04 17.70
C PRO A 39 -2.05 -8.65 17.66
N VAL A 40 -1.04 -7.80 17.49
CA VAL A 40 0.38 -8.19 17.41
C VAL A 40 1.20 -7.26 18.30
N MET A 41 2.08 -7.83 19.14
CA MET A 41 3.11 -7.06 19.84
C MET A 41 4.35 -6.99 18.95
N ASP A 42 4.79 -5.78 18.62
CA ASP A 42 5.92 -5.56 17.72
C ASP A 42 6.65 -4.25 18.05
N ARG A 43 7.89 -4.11 17.56
CA ARG A 43 8.77 -2.97 17.84
C ARG A 43 8.46 -1.81 16.91
N PHE A 44 7.90 -0.74 17.46
CA PHE A 44 7.67 0.52 16.75
C PHE A 44 8.84 1.48 16.94
N VAL A 45 9.32 2.10 15.86
CA VAL A 45 10.36 3.13 15.88
C VAL A 45 9.71 4.48 15.58
N PHE A 46 9.75 5.39 16.54
CA PHE A 46 9.24 6.75 16.42
C PHE A 46 10.18 7.62 15.57
N ASN A 47 9.64 8.71 15.03
CA ASN A 47 10.40 9.67 14.20
C ASN A 47 11.61 10.29 14.93
N ASN A 48 11.60 10.31 16.27
CA ASN A 48 12.74 10.78 17.07
C ASN A 48 13.84 9.71 17.28
N GLY A 49 13.73 8.54 16.61
CA GLY A 49 14.64 7.41 16.73
C GLY A 49 14.41 6.51 17.96
N THR A 50 13.50 6.87 18.87
CA THR A 50 13.16 6.02 20.01
C THR A 50 12.39 4.80 19.52
N ALA A 51 12.62 3.64 20.12
CA ALA A 51 11.87 2.41 19.81
C ALA A 51 11.15 1.88 21.05
N LYS A 52 9.93 1.39 20.88
CA LYS A 52 9.12 0.75 21.93
C LYS A 52 8.42 -0.49 21.39
N ASP A 53 8.19 -1.47 22.26
CA ASP A 53 7.34 -2.62 21.92
C ASP A 53 5.88 -2.24 22.19
N LEU A 54 5.10 -2.09 21.12
CA LEU A 54 3.72 -1.63 21.17
C LEU A 54 2.77 -2.72 20.65
N LEU A 55 1.53 -2.68 21.13
CA LEU A 55 0.44 -3.42 20.53
C LEU A 55 0.01 -2.73 19.23
N SER A 56 -0.14 -3.52 18.18
CA SER A 56 -0.76 -3.11 16.93
C SER A 56 -1.92 -4.03 16.56
N LEU A 57 -2.86 -3.52 15.76
CA LEU A 57 -3.86 -4.33 15.06
C LEU A 57 -3.47 -4.37 13.60
N VAL A 58 -3.16 -5.57 13.10
CA VAL A 58 -2.60 -5.77 11.76
C VAL A 58 -3.48 -6.74 10.97
N GLY A 59 -3.69 -6.44 9.70
CA GLY A 59 -4.35 -7.34 8.76
C GLY A 59 -5.21 -6.56 7.80
N THR A 60 -6.39 -7.05 7.40
CA THR A 60 -7.16 -6.43 6.31
C THR A 60 -8.59 -6.06 6.69
N VAL A 61 -9.09 -4.96 6.13
CA VAL A 61 -10.51 -4.60 6.12
C VAL A 61 -11.06 -4.62 4.70
N THR A 62 -12.29 -5.08 4.54
CA THR A 62 -12.94 -5.12 3.21
C THR A 62 -13.68 -3.82 2.96
N VAL A 63 -13.37 -3.15 1.85
CA VAL A 63 -14.02 -1.91 1.41
C VAL A 63 -14.73 -2.12 0.08
N LEU A 64 -15.87 -1.44 -0.14
CA LEU A 64 -16.58 -1.44 -1.41
C LEU A 64 -16.11 -0.23 -2.23
N TYR A 65 -15.50 -0.45 -3.37
CA TYR A 65 -15.10 0.59 -4.32
C TYR A 65 -15.61 0.23 -5.71
N GLN A 66 -16.36 1.14 -6.33
CA GLN A 66 -16.91 0.96 -7.69
C GLN A 66 -17.61 -0.40 -7.91
N GLY A 67 -18.41 -0.83 -6.94
CA GLY A 67 -19.17 -2.09 -7.01
C GLY A 67 -18.35 -3.37 -6.77
N ARG A 68 -17.06 -3.25 -6.41
CA ARG A 68 -16.19 -4.39 -6.10
C ARG A 68 -15.64 -4.30 -4.69
N LEU A 69 -15.47 -5.46 -4.05
CA LEU A 69 -14.89 -5.56 -2.71
C LEU A 69 -13.37 -5.70 -2.81
N TYR A 70 -12.65 -4.86 -2.07
CA TYR A 70 -11.20 -4.88 -1.97
C TYR A 70 -10.77 -5.06 -0.52
N ASN A 71 -9.73 -5.86 -0.29
CA ASN A 71 -9.15 -6.04 1.05
C ASN A 71 -7.98 -5.08 1.21
N ILE A 72 -8.14 -4.07 2.06
CA ILE A 72 -7.14 -3.05 2.32
C ILE A 72 -6.33 -3.47 3.56
N PRO A 73 -5.02 -3.74 3.42
CA PRO A 73 -4.15 -4.04 4.54
C PRO A 73 -3.87 -2.80 5.39
N LEU A 74 -4.15 -2.91 6.69
CA LEU A 74 -4.01 -1.88 7.71
C LEU A 74 -3.09 -2.32 8.84
N CYS A 75 -2.51 -1.33 9.52
CA CYS A 75 -1.76 -1.49 10.75
C CYS A 75 -2.05 -0.30 11.67
N LEU A 76 -2.68 -0.56 12.82
CA LEU A 76 -3.06 0.46 13.80
C LEU A 76 -2.23 0.27 15.06
N TRP A 77 -1.24 1.13 15.30
CA TRP A 77 -0.39 1.10 16.49
C TRP A 77 -1.04 1.82 17.66
N LEU A 78 -0.99 1.21 18.85
CA LEU A 78 -1.55 1.76 20.08
C LEU A 78 -0.40 2.10 21.03
N ASP A 79 -0.16 3.39 21.26
CA ASP A 79 0.83 3.84 22.26
C ASP A 79 0.38 3.48 23.69
N GLU A 80 1.33 3.45 24.63
CA GLU A 80 1.10 3.16 26.05
C GLU A 80 0.09 4.10 26.72
N SER A 81 -0.07 5.33 26.19
CA SER A 81 -1.09 6.28 26.64
C SER A 81 -2.49 6.06 26.05
N PHE A 82 -2.67 5.17 25.08
CA PHE A 82 -3.99 4.83 24.51
C PHE A 82 -5.00 4.44 25.61
N PRO A 83 -6.26 4.89 25.56
CA PRO A 83 -6.89 5.67 24.49
C PRO A 83 -6.73 7.18 24.59
N ARG A 84 -5.95 7.73 25.53
CA ARG A 84 -5.79 9.20 25.64
C ARG A 84 -5.15 9.82 24.40
N THR A 85 -4.34 9.05 23.69
CA THR A 85 -3.75 9.40 22.40
C THR A 85 -4.41 8.60 21.29
N ALA A 86 -4.52 9.21 20.10
CA ALA A 86 -4.97 8.52 18.90
C ALA A 86 -4.04 7.36 18.53
N PRO A 87 -4.55 6.31 17.85
CA PRO A 87 -3.69 5.31 17.24
C PRO A 87 -2.88 5.90 16.08
N ILE A 88 -1.70 5.33 15.81
CA ILE A 88 -0.89 5.66 14.64
C ILE A 88 -1.22 4.63 13.55
N CYS A 89 -1.81 5.09 12.45
CA CYS A 89 -2.39 4.20 11.45
C CYS A 89 -1.57 4.22 10.15
N PHE A 90 -1.39 3.05 9.55
CA PHE A 90 -0.73 2.87 8.26
C PHE A 90 -1.52 1.93 7.35
N VAL A 91 -1.45 2.17 6.05
CA VAL A 91 -1.68 1.12 5.04
C VAL A 91 -0.41 0.29 4.88
N LYS A 92 -0.56 -1.02 4.66
CA LYS A 92 0.57 -1.96 4.55
C LYS A 92 0.54 -2.67 3.18
N PRO A 93 1.04 -2.05 2.10
CA PRO A 93 1.01 -2.66 0.76
C PRO A 93 1.71 -4.02 0.76
N THR A 94 1.18 -4.98 -0.01
CA THR A 94 1.93 -6.18 -0.40
C THR A 94 2.96 -5.82 -1.48
N LYS A 95 3.79 -6.79 -1.91
CA LYS A 95 4.81 -6.56 -2.96
C LYS A 95 4.17 -6.15 -4.30
N GLU A 96 2.95 -6.62 -4.50
CA GLU A 96 2.13 -6.40 -5.69
C GLU A 96 1.32 -5.11 -5.61
N MET A 97 1.40 -4.36 -4.51
CA MET A 97 0.66 -3.11 -4.32
C MET A 97 1.57 -1.89 -4.32
N MET A 98 0.99 -0.74 -4.61
CA MET A 98 1.61 0.58 -4.52
C MET A 98 0.67 1.53 -3.78
N ILE A 99 1.24 2.38 -2.93
CA ILE A 99 0.49 3.43 -2.22
C ILE A 99 0.08 4.51 -3.22
N VAL A 100 -1.16 4.99 -3.09
CA VAL A 100 -1.66 6.18 -3.78
C VAL A 100 -1.72 7.31 -2.75
N PRO A 101 -0.75 8.24 -2.76
CA PRO A 101 -0.78 9.39 -1.85
C PRO A 101 -2.03 10.24 -2.09
N SER A 102 -2.60 10.75 -1.02
CA SER A 102 -3.82 11.56 -1.01
C SER A 102 -3.82 12.54 0.16
N THR A 103 -4.91 13.29 0.32
CA THR A 103 -5.14 14.12 1.51
C THR A 103 -5.18 13.30 2.81
N HIS A 104 -5.45 11.99 2.73
CA HIS A 104 -5.64 11.12 3.89
C HIS A 104 -4.54 10.10 4.09
N VAL A 105 -3.65 9.92 3.11
CA VAL A 105 -2.56 8.94 3.16
C VAL A 105 -1.31 9.55 2.55
N ASN A 106 -0.20 9.58 3.30
CA ASN A 106 1.07 10.09 2.80
C ASN A 106 1.85 9.02 2.00
N SER A 107 3.00 9.39 1.44
CA SER A 107 3.83 8.49 0.62
C SER A 107 4.39 7.28 1.37
N ASP A 108 4.55 7.38 2.69
CA ASP A 108 4.97 6.26 3.56
C ASP A 108 3.80 5.35 3.96
N GLY A 109 2.58 5.70 3.54
CA GLY A 109 1.36 4.98 3.85
C GLY A 109 0.77 5.34 5.21
N GLN A 110 1.29 6.34 5.90
CA GLN A 110 0.69 6.84 7.14
C GLN A 110 -0.64 7.51 6.84
N ILE A 111 -1.64 7.17 7.64
CA ILE A 111 -3.00 7.66 7.49
C ILE A 111 -3.19 8.89 8.37
N MET A 112 -3.64 10.00 7.76
CA MET A 112 -3.83 11.31 8.37
C MET A 112 -5.28 11.75 8.18
N LEU A 113 -6.09 11.66 9.23
CA LEU A 113 -7.53 11.95 9.18
C LEU A 113 -7.90 13.01 10.22
N PRO A 114 -8.90 13.87 9.93
CA PRO A 114 -9.47 14.75 10.95
C PRO A 114 -9.92 13.99 12.21
N TYR A 115 -10.45 12.77 12.03
CA TYR A 115 -10.85 11.90 13.15
C TYR A 115 -9.68 11.53 14.08
N LEU A 116 -8.46 11.40 13.54
CA LEU A 116 -7.25 11.11 14.32
C LEU A 116 -6.70 12.40 14.95
N GLU A 117 -6.74 13.52 14.23
CA GLU A 117 -6.27 14.83 14.71
C GLU A 117 -7.14 15.36 15.86
N GLU A 118 -8.45 15.18 15.78
CA GLU A 118 -9.43 15.63 16.78
C GLU A 118 -9.77 14.54 17.81
N TRP A 119 -8.94 13.49 17.92
CA TRP A 119 -9.21 12.32 18.75
C TRP A 119 -9.48 12.70 20.21
N ARG A 120 -10.67 12.32 20.70
CA ARG A 120 -11.07 12.47 22.10
C ARG A 120 -11.46 11.11 22.65
N HIS A 121 -10.68 10.59 23.60
CA HIS A 121 -10.91 9.27 24.22
C HIS A 121 -12.30 9.03 24.85
N SER A 122 -13.08 10.09 25.08
CA SER A 122 -14.47 10.02 25.57
C SER A 122 -15.51 9.89 24.46
N GLN A 123 -15.14 10.19 23.20
CA GLN A 123 -16.03 10.26 22.04
C GLN A 123 -15.57 9.37 20.88
N CYS A 124 -14.29 9.03 20.82
CA CYS A 124 -13.66 8.25 19.77
C CYS A 124 -13.32 6.83 20.26
N ASP A 125 -13.38 5.87 19.35
CA ASP A 125 -12.94 4.49 19.58
C ASP A 125 -12.41 3.85 18.28
N LEU A 126 -11.74 2.71 18.41
CA LEU A 126 -11.14 2.00 17.27
C LEU A 126 -12.16 1.49 16.24
N HIS A 127 -13.37 1.11 16.66
CA HIS A 127 -14.37 0.58 15.75
C HIS A 127 -14.88 1.68 14.82
N SER A 128 -15.26 2.83 15.38
CA SER A 128 -15.67 4.00 14.61
C SER A 128 -14.55 4.52 13.72
N LEU A 129 -13.30 4.52 14.18
CA LEU A 129 -12.15 4.84 13.32
C LEU A 129 -12.07 3.93 12.09
N ILE A 130 -12.22 2.61 12.27
CA ILE A 130 -12.19 1.65 11.15
C ILE A 130 -13.36 1.89 10.19
N GLN A 131 -14.55 2.23 10.68
CA GLN A 131 -15.68 2.60 9.82
C GLN A 131 -15.40 3.85 9.00
N VAL A 132 -14.80 4.89 9.61
CA VAL A 132 -14.37 6.10 8.89
C VAL A 132 -13.34 5.75 7.81
N LEU A 133 -12.35 4.91 8.12
CA LEU A 133 -11.37 4.41 7.15
C LEU A 133 -12.02 3.69 5.98
N MET A 134 -12.96 2.78 6.26
CA MET A 134 -13.67 2.03 5.23
C MET A 134 -14.51 2.95 4.33
N SER A 135 -15.13 4.00 4.89
CA SER A 135 -15.88 4.99 4.11
C SER A 135 -14.96 5.75 3.16
N ILE A 136 -13.87 6.31 3.69
CA ILE A 136 -12.92 7.10 2.89
C ILE A 136 -12.26 6.25 1.81
N PHE A 137 -11.83 5.03 2.13
CA PHE A 137 -11.20 4.13 1.16
C PHE A 137 -12.19 3.49 0.18
N GLY A 138 -13.48 3.51 0.50
CA GLY A 138 -14.55 3.15 -0.44
C GLY A 138 -14.80 4.22 -1.51
N GLU A 139 -14.44 5.47 -1.24
CA GLU A 139 -14.46 6.57 -2.21
C GLU A 139 -13.15 6.65 -3.00
N ALA A 140 -12.02 6.57 -2.30
CA ALA A 140 -10.68 6.67 -2.86
C ALA A 140 -9.74 5.61 -2.26
N PRO A 141 -9.53 4.47 -2.94
CA PRO A 141 -8.67 3.40 -2.44
C PRO A 141 -7.23 3.89 -2.24
N PRO A 142 -6.60 3.57 -1.11
CA PRO A 142 -5.27 4.07 -0.78
C PRO A 142 -4.15 3.27 -1.45
N LEU A 143 -4.50 2.16 -2.11
CA LEU A 143 -3.57 1.22 -2.72
C LEU A 143 -4.08 0.83 -4.11
N VAL A 144 -3.16 0.66 -5.04
CA VAL A 144 -3.40 0.08 -6.37
C VAL A 144 -2.46 -1.08 -6.63
N MET A 145 -2.83 -1.97 -7.56
CA MET A 145 -1.92 -3.02 -7.98
C MET A 145 -0.78 -2.44 -8.81
N ARG A 146 0.42 -2.98 -8.61
CA ARG A 146 1.59 -2.71 -9.44
C ARG A 146 1.28 -3.21 -10.87
N PRO A 147 1.59 -2.42 -11.91
CA PRO A 147 1.46 -2.91 -13.27
C PRO A 147 2.36 -4.13 -13.45
N VAL A 148 1.81 -5.20 -14.03
CA VAL A 148 2.60 -6.35 -14.45
C VAL A 148 3.42 -5.88 -15.64
N SER A 149 4.75 -5.77 -15.47
CA SER A 149 5.63 -5.57 -16.62
C SER A 149 5.58 -6.85 -17.46
N GLU A 150 4.99 -6.77 -18.65
CA GLU A 150 5.21 -7.80 -19.67
C GLU A 150 6.72 -7.82 -19.95
N GLU A 151 7.38 -8.93 -19.63
CA GLU A 151 8.75 -9.16 -20.08
C GLU A 151 8.70 -9.23 -21.61
N GLU A 152 9.07 -8.13 -22.27
CA GLU A 152 9.33 -8.13 -23.71
C GLU A 152 10.31 -9.27 -24.02
N PRO A 153 9.94 -10.26 -24.85
CA PRO A 153 10.86 -11.33 -25.18
C PRO A 153 12.09 -10.71 -25.83
N MET A 154 13.26 -10.90 -25.20
CA MET A 154 14.56 -10.50 -25.73
C MET A 154 14.62 -10.87 -27.22
N LYS A 155 14.51 -9.85 -28.08
CA LYS A 155 14.82 -10.00 -29.51
C LYS A 155 16.27 -10.44 -29.56
N HIS A 156 16.48 -11.73 -29.80
CA HIS A 156 17.77 -12.30 -30.11
C HIS A 156 18.30 -11.53 -31.32
N PHE A 157 19.22 -10.60 -31.09
CA PHE A 157 19.98 -9.98 -32.17
C PHE A 157 20.84 -11.07 -32.78
N HIS A 158 20.39 -11.64 -33.90
CA HIS A 158 21.27 -12.37 -34.78
C HIS A 158 22.25 -11.36 -35.37
N ALA A 159 23.46 -11.31 -34.81
CA ALA A 159 24.58 -10.65 -35.44
C ALA A 159 24.91 -11.42 -36.74
N CYS A 160 24.52 -10.87 -37.90
CA CYS A 160 25.13 -11.28 -39.15
C CYS A 160 26.54 -10.69 -39.20
N SER A 161 27.54 -11.57 -39.23
CA SER A 161 28.94 -11.24 -39.48
C SER A 161 29.07 -10.47 -40.80
N VAL A 162 29.69 -9.30 -40.73
CA VAL A 162 30.08 -8.50 -41.88
C VAL A 162 31.37 -9.09 -42.44
N GLU A 163 31.34 -9.62 -43.66
CA GLU A 163 32.45 -9.47 -44.60
C GLU A 163 31.93 -9.29 -46.04
N ASN A 164 32.53 -8.28 -46.68
CA ASN A 164 32.61 -8.00 -48.11
C ASN A 164 31.48 -7.21 -48.81
N ASN A 165 31.76 -5.91 -48.87
CA ASN A 165 31.86 -5.12 -50.10
C ASN A 165 30.56 -4.88 -50.89
N CYS A 166 29.83 -3.80 -50.56
CA CYS A 166 29.20 -2.96 -51.57
C CYS A 166 28.78 -1.61 -50.99
N SER A 167 29.31 -0.54 -51.58
CA SER A 167 28.97 0.85 -51.32
C SER A 167 27.57 1.19 -51.82
N HIS A 168 26.58 1.28 -50.94
CA HIS A 168 25.38 2.07 -51.18
C HIS A 168 24.65 2.37 -49.86
N MET A 169 24.70 3.63 -49.40
CA MET A 169 23.75 4.13 -48.42
C MET A 169 22.42 4.36 -49.13
N THR A 170 21.38 3.60 -48.75
CA THR A 170 20.00 3.93 -49.12
C THR A 170 19.20 4.19 -47.85
N VAL A 171 18.95 5.48 -47.61
CA VAL A 171 17.93 5.96 -46.67
C VAL A 171 16.57 5.67 -47.30
N TRP A 172 15.73 4.89 -46.61
CA TRP A 172 14.34 4.68 -47.01
C TRP A 172 13.52 5.92 -46.60
N ARG A 173 12.90 6.60 -47.56
CA ARG A 173 11.80 7.55 -47.32
C ARG A 173 10.47 6.78 -47.32
N GLU A 174 9.53 7.18 -46.48
CA GLU A 174 8.27 6.48 -46.16
C GLU A 174 7.23 6.37 -47.29
N ASP A 175 7.50 6.84 -48.49
CA ASP A 175 6.48 6.91 -49.53
C ASP A 175 6.88 5.99 -50.70
N GLY A 176 6.38 4.75 -50.66
CA GLY A 176 6.69 3.66 -51.59
C GLY A 176 6.26 3.87 -53.04
N LEU A 177 6.82 4.86 -53.73
CA LEU A 177 6.61 5.10 -55.16
C LEU A 177 7.96 5.26 -55.90
N PRO A 178 8.13 4.62 -57.07
CA PRO A 178 9.37 4.70 -57.84
C PRO A 178 9.53 6.05 -58.53
N PHE A 179 10.72 6.64 -58.43
CA PHE A 179 11.10 7.84 -59.19
C PHE A 179 11.36 7.48 -60.67
N GLN A 180 10.63 8.15 -61.56
CA GLN A 180 10.81 8.09 -63.00
C GLN A 180 11.83 9.16 -63.42
N GLY A 181 13.10 8.79 -63.46
CA GLY A 181 14.20 9.66 -63.91
C GLY A 181 14.73 9.21 -65.27
N LYS A 182 14.36 9.93 -66.33
CA LYS A 182 14.88 9.78 -67.69
C LYS A 182 16.36 10.15 -67.72
N ASN A 183 17.20 9.30 -68.31
CA ASN A 183 18.55 9.64 -68.71
C ASN A 183 18.80 9.18 -70.16
N GLU A 184 18.56 10.12 -71.07
CA GLU A 184 19.07 10.11 -72.43
C GLU A 184 20.59 10.39 -72.44
N THR A 185 21.35 9.45 -73.01
CA THR A 185 22.25 9.70 -74.17
C THR A 185 23.63 10.36 -73.96
N ILE A 186 24.66 9.50 -74.16
CA ILE A 186 25.91 9.68 -74.96
C ILE A 186 27.00 10.66 -74.46
N CYS A 187 28.14 10.11 -74.06
CA CYS A 187 29.44 10.09 -74.78
C CYS A 187 30.44 9.25 -73.98
#